data_AF-A0A391NNR0-F1
#
_entry.id   AF-A0A391NNR0-F1
#
_cell.length_a   1.000
_cell.length_b   1.000
_cell.length_c   1.000
_cell.angle_alpha   90.00
_cell.angle_beta   90.00
_cell.angle_gamma   90.00
#
_symmetry.space_group_name_H-M   'P 1'
#
loop_
_entity.id
_entity.type
_entity.pdbx_description
1 polymer ?
#
loop_
_entity_poly.entity_id
_entity_poly.type
_entity_poly.pdbx_seq_one_letter_code
_entity_poly.pdbx_strand_id
1 'polypeptide(L)'
;MEVDQTETAPPRACPPGEFDDDPVEEEIDVYLSQAFGDNLSVFQYPLRPTWRRYPLQSISNIQMFPRTQEVSLECPTGLTPANEDPEATHRPPFLYLEGTSSRLRCVVSRY
;
A
#
# COMPACT_ATOMS: atom_id res chain seq x y z
N MET A 1 -1.98 -35.82 -44.14
CA MET A 1 -1.88 -34.54 -43.40
C MET A 1 -2.12 -34.88 -41.95
N GLU A 2 -1.07 -34.71 -41.18
CA GLU A 2 -0.87 -35.17 -39.81
C GLU A 2 -1.81 -34.43 -38.86
N VAL A 3 -2.40 -35.16 -37.92
CA VAL A 3 -3.28 -34.61 -36.89
C VAL A 3 -2.40 -34.25 -35.70
N ASP A 4 -2.14 -32.96 -35.50
CA ASP A 4 -1.34 -32.45 -34.38
C ASP A 4 -2.09 -32.73 -33.07
N GLN A 5 -1.59 -33.71 -32.31
CA GLN A 5 -2.04 -33.98 -30.96
C GLN A 5 -1.23 -33.07 -30.03
N THR A 6 -1.79 -31.91 -29.71
CA THR A 6 -1.26 -31.08 -28.63
C THR A 6 -1.53 -31.80 -27.30
N GLU A 7 -0.53 -32.50 -26.79
CA GLU A 7 -0.53 -33.17 -25.48
C GLU A 7 -0.74 -32.11 -24.38
N THR A 8 -1.99 -32.00 -23.92
CA THR A 8 -2.32 -31.24 -22.71
C THR A 8 -1.67 -31.95 -21.53
N ALA A 9 -0.64 -31.33 -20.97
CA ALA A 9 -0.03 -31.78 -19.72
C ALA A 9 -1.13 -31.94 -18.66
N PRO A 10 -1.16 -33.06 -17.91
CA PRO A 10 -2.13 -33.21 -16.84
C PRO A 10 -1.97 -32.03 -15.87
N PRO A 11 -3.08 -31.49 -15.30
CA PRO A 11 -2.96 -30.51 -14.24
C PRO A 11 -2.01 -31.09 -13.21
N ARG A 12 -1.01 -30.32 -12.79
CA ARG A 12 -0.09 -30.72 -11.71
C ARG A 12 -0.95 -31.12 -10.53
N ALA A 13 -1.20 -32.43 -10.38
CA ALA A 13 -1.78 -32.95 -9.16
C ALA A 13 -0.76 -32.60 -8.09
N CYS A 14 -1.20 -31.87 -7.07
CA CYS A 14 -0.44 -31.81 -5.83
C CYS A 14 -0.08 -33.26 -5.49
N PRO A 15 1.20 -33.60 -5.30
CA PRO A 15 1.55 -34.95 -4.86
C PRO A 15 0.70 -35.25 -3.62
N PRO A 16 0.17 -36.46 -3.46
CA PRO A 16 -0.50 -36.87 -2.24
C PRO A 16 0.56 -37.04 -1.14
N GLY A 17 1.17 -35.92 -0.73
CA GLY A 17 1.83 -35.79 0.53
C GLY A 17 0.72 -35.57 1.54
N GLU A 18 0.52 -36.59 2.37
CA GLU A 18 -0.01 -36.53 3.73
C GLU A 18 -0.45 -35.11 4.13
N PHE A 19 -1.70 -34.77 3.79
CA PHE A 19 -2.41 -33.63 4.40
C PHE A 19 -2.98 -34.04 5.78
N ASP A 20 -2.50 -35.16 6.33
CA ASP A 20 -2.84 -35.64 7.66
C ASP A 20 -2.01 -34.83 8.66
N ASP A 21 -2.72 -33.93 9.34
CA ASP A 21 -2.35 -33.23 10.56
C ASP A 21 -1.19 -32.23 10.47
N ASP A 22 -1.50 -31.00 10.06
CA ASP A 22 -0.79 -29.82 10.58
C ASP A 22 -1.22 -29.67 12.05
N PRO A 23 -0.39 -30.09 13.03
CA PRO A 23 -0.81 -30.14 14.43
C PRO A 23 -1.02 -28.72 14.95
N VAL A 24 -2.15 -28.49 15.62
CA VAL A 24 -2.41 -27.20 16.27
C VAL A 24 -1.38 -26.99 17.38
N GLU A 25 -0.43 -26.08 17.17
CA GLU A 25 0.63 -25.78 18.13
C GLU A 25 0.14 -24.88 19.28
N GLU A 26 -0.72 -23.90 18.99
CA GLU A 26 -1.19 -22.90 19.96
C GLU A 26 -2.61 -22.39 19.63
N GLU A 27 -3.47 -22.30 20.66
CA GLU A 27 -4.76 -21.62 20.58
C GLU A 27 -4.59 -20.15 20.97
N ILE A 28 -4.96 -19.24 20.06
CA ILE A 28 -4.85 -17.79 20.29
C ILE A 28 -6.26 -17.22 20.48
N ASP A 29 -6.50 -16.60 21.64
CA ASP A 29 -7.74 -15.86 21.89
C ASP A 29 -7.85 -14.63 20.96
N VAL A 30 -8.86 -14.62 20.09
CA VAL A 30 -9.12 -13.52 19.16
C VAL A 30 -10.25 -12.64 19.69
N TYR A 31 -9.93 -11.37 19.97
CA TYR A 31 -10.91 -10.37 20.38
C TYR A 31 -11.33 -9.49 19.20
N LEU A 32 -12.64 -9.32 19.03
CA LEU A 32 -13.22 -8.45 18.01
C LEU A 32 -13.70 -7.13 18.61
N SER A 33 -13.19 -6.01 18.09
CA SER A 33 -13.67 -4.68 18.44
C SER A 33 -14.56 -4.12 17.33
N GLN A 34 -15.78 -3.70 17.68
CA GLN A 34 -16.70 -3.00 16.77
C GLN A 34 -16.57 -1.48 16.84
N ALA A 35 -15.80 -0.94 17.80
CA ALA A 35 -15.73 0.50 18.06
C ALA A 35 -15.22 1.32 16.86
N PHE A 36 -14.43 0.71 15.98
CA PHE A 36 -13.81 1.37 14.84
C PHE A 36 -14.28 0.82 13.48
N GLY A 37 -15.37 0.04 13.44
CA GLY A 37 -15.84 -0.62 12.21
C GLY A 37 -16.00 0.34 11.02
N ASP A 38 -16.54 1.53 11.27
CA ASP A 38 -16.81 2.51 10.22
C ASP A 38 -15.74 3.60 10.07
N ASN A 39 -14.80 3.69 11.03
CA ASN A 39 -13.85 4.80 11.15
C ASN A 39 -12.38 4.37 10.94
N LEU A 40 -12.09 3.07 10.83
CA LEU A 40 -10.74 2.56 10.58
C LEU A 40 -10.49 2.46 9.07
N SER A 41 -9.58 3.31 8.57
CA SER A 41 -9.13 3.26 7.18
C SER A 41 -7.64 2.95 7.10
N VAL A 42 -7.25 2.09 6.16
CA VAL A 42 -5.85 1.72 5.92
C VAL A 42 -5.39 2.30 4.59
N PHE A 43 -4.41 3.20 4.63
CA PHE A 43 -3.81 3.79 3.43
C PHE A 43 -2.57 3.02 3.01
N GLN A 44 -2.52 2.59 1.74
CA GLN A 44 -1.41 1.82 1.17
C GLN A 44 -0.64 2.63 0.13
N TYR A 45 0.69 2.72 0.28
CA TYR A 45 1.56 3.43 -0.66
C TYR A 45 2.37 2.42 -1.48
N PRO A 46 1.85 1.95 -2.64
CA PRO A 46 2.47 0.87 -3.39
C PRO A 46 3.87 1.21 -3.91
N LEU A 47 4.18 2.50 -4.09
CA LEU A 47 5.48 2.96 -4.58
C LEU A 47 6.54 3.08 -3.48
N ARG A 48 6.16 2.97 -2.21
CA ARG A 48 7.10 3.14 -1.08
C ARG A 48 7.60 1.77 -0.62
N PRO A 49 8.92 1.58 -0.49
CA PRO A 49 9.47 0.33 0.00
C PRO A 49 9.19 0.13 1.50
N THR A 50 8.95 -1.11 1.90
CA THR A 50 8.55 -1.50 3.27
C THR A 50 9.54 -1.06 4.36
N TRP A 51 10.84 -1.00 4.04
CA TRP A 51 11.88 -0.61 4.98
C TRP A 51 11.89 0.90 5.30
N ARG A 52 11.24 1.74 4.48
CA ARG A 52 11.24 3.20 4.66
C ARG A 52 9.97 3.67 5.39
N ARG A 53 10.12 3.92 6.69
CA ARG A 53 9.03 4.42 7.56
C ARG A 53 8.35 5.68 7.03
N TYR A 54 7.05 5.79 7.27
CA TYR A 54 6.28 7.00 6.97
C TYR A 54 6.74 8.16 7.86
N PRO A 55 6.95 9.36 7.30
CA PRO A 55 7.32 10.53 8.08
C PRO A 55 6.05 11.18 8.68
N LEU A 56 5.31 10.41 9.50
CA LEU A 56 4.02 10.84 10.06
C LEU A 56 4.15 12.12 10.90
N GLN A 57 5.31 12.31 11.54
CA GLN A 57 5.60 13.45 12.41
C GLN A 57 5.80 14.76 11.64
N SER A 58 6.09 14.70 10.34
CA SER A 58 6.35 15.87 9.53
C SER A 58 5.19 16.23 8.61
N ILE A 59 4.04 15.55 8.73
CA ILE A 59 2.86 15.86 7.93
C ILE A 59 2.36 17.26 8.31
N SER A 60 2.25 18.15 7.32
CA SER A 60 1.84 19.54 7.54
C SER A 60 0.33 19.71 7.57
N ASN A 61 -0.38 18.94 6.73
CA ASN A 61 -1.83 19.04 6.62
C ASN A 61 -2.46 17.68 6.30
N ILE A 62 -3.63 17.44 6.87
CA ILE A 62 -4.46 16.25 6.65
C ILE A 62 -5.87 16.73 6.35
N GLN A 63 -6.37 16.43 5.16
CA GLN A 63 -7.76 16.67 4.78
C GLN A 63 -8.44 15.34 4.52
N MET A 64 -9.63 15.16 5.09
CA MET A 64 -10.45 13.97 4.90
C MET A 64 -11.85 14.37 4.43
N PHE A 65 -12.27 13.80 3.30
CA PHE A 65 -13.57 14.02 2.70
C PHE A 65 -14.43 12.76 2.87
N PRO A 66 -15.28 12.68 3.92
CA PRO A 66 -15.99 11.45 4.26
C PRO A 66 -17.00 11.02 3.21
N ARG A 67 -17.60 11.95 2.46
CA ARG A 67 -18.55 11.63 1.38
C ARG A 67 -17.91 10.96 0.18
N THR A 68 -16.68 11.37 -0.18
CA THR A 68 -15.95 10.85 -1.34
C THR A 68 -14.91 9.80 -0.95
N GLN A 69 -14.75 9.55 0.37
CA GLN A 69 -13.68 8.73 0.95
C GLN A 69 -12.29 9.14 0.44
N GLU A 70 -12.12 10.43 0.20
CA GLU A 70 -10.87 10.98 -0.28
C GLU A 70 -10.07 11.51 0.88
N VAL A 71 -8.78 11.16 0.92
CA VAL A 71 -7.85 11.72 1.90
C VAL A 71 -6.71 12.37 1.13
N SER A 72 -6.42 13.62 1.53
CA SER A 72 -5.29 14.39 1.04
C SER A 72 -4.31 14.60 2.18
N LEU A 73 -3.06 14.15 1.98
CA LEU A 73 -1.98 14.33 2.93
C LEU A 73 -0.89 15.18 2.32
N GLU A 74 -0.52 16.25 3.00
CA GLU A 74 0.64 17.07 2.64
C GLU A 74 1.86 16.57 3.40
N CYS A 75 2.77 15.94 2.66
CA CYS A 75 4.05 15.48 3.19
C CYS A 75 5.20 16.35 2.66
N PRO A 76 6.11 16.82 3.51
CA PRO A 76 7.34 17.42 3.05
C PRO A 76 8.17 16.35 2.34
N THR A 77 8.81 16.71 1.24
CA THR A 77 9.58 15.79 0.39
C THR A 77 10.79 15.17 1.09
N GLY A 78 11.19 15.66 2.27
CA GLY A 78 12.31 15.11 3.04
C GLY A 78 13.63 15.10 2.25
N LEU A 79 13.69 15.90 1.18
CA LEU A 79 14.88 16.09 0.39
C LEU A 79 15.86 16.88 1.25
N THR A 80 17.05 16.34 1.39
CA THR A 80 18.19 17.10 1.87
C THR A 80 18.73 17.91 0.69
N PRO A 81 19.37 19.07 0.91
CA PRO A 81 19.92 19.90 -0.17
C PRO A 81 21.00 19.18 -1.02
N ALA A 82 21.47 18.01 -0.58
CA ALA A 82 22.36 17.13 -1.35
C ALA A 82 21.65 16.37 -2.48
N ASN A 83 20.32 16.22 -2.41
CA ASN A 83 19.49 15.51 -3.38
C ASN A 83 18.58 16.44 -4.18
N GLU A 84 18.65 17.75 -3.91
CA GLU A 84 17.89 18.78 -4.60
C GLU A 84 18.75 19.40 -5.70
N ASP A 85 18.19 19.53 -6.90
CA ASP A 85 18.79 20.39 -7.92
C ASP A 85 18.80 21.85 -7.39
N PRO A 86 19.94 22.53 -7.36
CA PRO A 86 20.06 23.89 -6.80
C PRO A 86 19.27 24.94 -7.59
N GLU A 87 18.80 24.61 -8.79
CA GLU A 87 17.99 25.47 -9.65
C GLU A 87 16.47 25.34 -9.37
N ALA A 88 16.04 24.34 -8.59
CA ALA A 88 14.62 24.08 -8.33
C ALA A 88 14.00 24.95 -7.21
N THR A 89 14.70 25.97 -6.71
CA THR A 89 14.36 26.62 -5.44
C THR A 89 13.60 27.94 -5.59
N HIS A 90 12.30 27.91 -5.28
CA HIS A 90 11.65 29.00 -4.54
C HIS A 90 10.81 28.51 -3.34
N ARG A 91 10.44 27.21 -3.27
CA ARG A 91 9.74 26.59 -2.13
C ARG A 91 9.97 25.07 -2.10
N PRO A 92 10.12 24.41 -0.92
CA PRO A 92 10.28 22.96 -0.88
C PRO A 92 9.04 22.27 -1.48
N PRO A 93 9.21 21.27 -2.38
CA PRO A 93 8.10 20.58 -2.98
C PRO A 93 7.33 19.79 -1.90
N PHE A 94 6.00 19.90 -1.91
CA PHE A 94 5.12 19.06 -1.09
C PHE A 94 4.65 17.87 -1.93
N LEU A 95 4.61 16.70 -1.31
CA LEU A 95 3.94 15.52 -1.86
C LEU A 95 2.49 15.55 -1.39
N TYR A 96 1.57 15.58 -2.35
CA TYR A 96 0.15 15.39 -2.13
C TYR A 96 -0.18 13.93 -2.39
N LEU A 97 -0.77 13.29 -1.38
CA LEU A 97 -1.27 11.94 -1.51
C LEU A 97 -2.78 12.05 -1.55
N GLU A 98 -3.35 12.03 -2.74
CA GLU A 98 -4.79 12.09 -2.96
C GLU A 98 -5.27 10.70 -3.36
N GLY A 99 -6.22 10.14 -2.61
CA GLY A 99 -6.74 8.84 -2.96
C GLY A 99 -8.10 8.55 -2.38
N THR A 100 -8.82 7.72 -3.12
CA THR A 100 -10.04 7.06 -2.65
C THR A 100 -9.66 5.72 -2.00
N SER A 101 -10.60 5.11 -1.30
CA SER A 101 -10.49 3.76 -0.74
C SER A 101 -9.82 2.73 -1.70
N SER A 102 -10.04 2.88 -3.01
CA SER A 102 -9.53 1.94 -4.02
C SER A 102 -8.25 2.37 -4.73
N ARG A 103 -7.81 3.64 -4.60
CA ARG A 103 -6.68 4.16 -5.39
C ARG A 103 -6.06 5.40 -4.77
N LEU A 104 -4.80 5.29 -4.38
CA LEU A 104 -3.95 6.42 -3.99
C LEU A 104 -3.12 6.91 -5.19
N ARG A 105 -3.12 8.22 -5.41
CA ARG A 105 -2.29 8.94 -6.37
C ARG A 105 -1.32 9.82 -5.60
N CYS A 106 -0.06 9.76 -5.97
CA CYS A 106 0.95 10.70 -5.50
C CYS A 106 1.09 11.80 -6.53
N VAL A 107 0.82 13.03 -6.13
CA VAL A 107 0.99 14.23 -6.95
C VAL A 107 2.12 15.04 -6.34
N VAL A 108 3.16 15.29 -7.14
CA VAL A 108 4.25 16.20 -6.76
C VAL A 108 3.84 17.58 -7.24
N SER A 109 3.59 18.52 -6.31
CA SER A 109 3.32 19.91 -6.70
C SER A 109 4.56 20.77 -6.48
N ARG A 110 4.89 21.56 -7.50
CA ARG A 110 5.88 22.65 -7.45
C ARG A 110 5.09 23.93 -7.68
N TYR A 111 5.00 24.78 -6.67
CA TYR A 111 4.40 26.13 -6.80
C TYR A 111 5.52 27.17 -6.80
#